data_AF-A0A4Y1VN39-F1
#
_entry.id   AF-A0A4Y1VN39-F1
#
_cell.length_a   1.000
_cell.length_b   1.000
_cell.length_c   1.000
_cell.angle_alpha   90.00
_cell.angle_beta   90.00
_cell.angle_gamma   90.00
#
_symmetry.space_group_name_H-M   'P 1'
#
loop_
_entity.id
_entity.type
_entity.pdbx_description
1 polymer ?
#
loop_
_entity_poly.entity_id
_entity_poly.type
_entity_poly.pdbx_seq_one_letter_code
_entity_poly.pdbx_strand_id
1 'polypeptide(L)'
;MRPLVISCDEHNAGIEIKHNTDALSIYLYHADKSTIENTYIANVFLNALSKFNMKSDVLYEIISKGKTYKTSPEELKAILGINYTNAMLKSRILIPIEKVISKLYQEGSLPFYIKINIGRAVIGRGSKISTVAFDIINEIDVLRLARLRPEYMKFIMQQLKKLYPFDYPFIEEKIIKREDKTIHEIYTMLSGIEEDPDFHKIATSTLVKFKLRQDFNIPID
;
A
#
# COMPACT_ATOMS: atom_id res chain seq x y z
N MET A 1 -13.28 -12.01 16.18
CA MET A 1 -12.15 -11.67 15.31
C MET A 1 -10.94 -12.50 15.70
N ARG A 2 -10.08 -12.88 14.76
CA ARG A 2 -8.84 -13.64 15.04
C ARG A 2 -7.65 -12.68 14.99
N PRO A 3 -6.75 -12.67 15.98
CA PRO A 3 -5.59 -11.79 15.98
C PRO A 3 -4.62 -12.20 14.86
N LEU A 4 -4.08 -11.23 14.12
CA LEU A 4 -3.09 -11.49 13.06
C LEU A 4 -1.78 -12.05 13.61
N VAL A 5 -1.41 -11.66 14.83
CA VAL A 5 -0.22 -12.16 15.53
C VAL A 5 -0.70 -13.00 16.72
N ILE A 6 -0.23 -14.23 16.77
CA ILE A 6 -0.45 -15.21 17.84
C ILE A 6 0.64 -15.04 18.92
N SER A 7 1.89 -14.90 18.51
CA SER A 7 3.01 -14.61 19.41
C SER A 7 4.07 -13.77 18.69
N CYS A 8 4.82 -13.02 19.49
CA CYS A 8 5.95 -12.22 19.05
C CYS A 8 7.07 -12.53 20.03
N ASP A 9 8.07 -13.26 19.57
CA ASP A 9 9.20 -13.69 20.38
C ASP A 9 10.44 -12.96 19.86
N GLU A 10 11.17 -12.29 20.74
CA GLU A 10 12.39 -11.56 20.41
C GLU A 10 13.60 -12.40 20.80
N HIS A 11 14.55 -12.55 19.87
CA HIS A 11 15.77 -13.33 20.06
C HIS A 11 16.95 -12.58 19.47
N ASN A 12 18.17 -13.04 19.79
CA ASN A 12 19.42 -12.43 19.34
C ASN A 12 19.57 -12.37 17.79
N ALA A 13 18.77 -13.12 17.03
CA ALA A 13 18.78 -13.13 15.56
C ALA A 13 17.66 -12.28 14.92
N GLY A 14 16.76 -11.69 15.72
CA GLY A 14 15.60 -10.93 15.27
C GLY A 14 14.31 -11.34 15.99
N ILE A 15 13.18 -10.83 15.49
CA ILE A 15 11.86 -11.14 16.01
C ILE A 15 11.19 -12.23 15.17
N GLU A 16 10.72 -13.29 15.84
CA GLU A 16 9.84 -14.29 15.26
C GLU A 16 8.41 -13.89 15.57
N ILE A 17 7.65 -13.62 14.51
CA ILE A 17 6.23 -13.31 14.63
C ILE A 17 5.45 -14.52 14.14
N LYS A 18 4.79 -15.21 15.08
CA LYS A 18 3.86 -16.28 14.73
C LYS A 18 2.53 -15.65 14.36
N HIS A 19 2.11 -15.86 13.12
CA HIS A 19 0.84 -15.34 12.64
C HIS A 19 -0.28 -16.37 12.70
N ASN A 20 -1.52 -15.91 12.89
CA ASN A 20 -2.69 -16.75 12.65
C ASN A 20 -2.86 -16.93 11.15
N THR A 21 -2.80 -18.16 10.64
CA THR A 21 -2.80 -18.45 9.20
C THR A 21 -4.00 -17.85 8.47
N ASP A 22 -5.18 -17.86 9.09
CA ASP A 22 -6.41 -17.34 8.47
C ASP A 22 -6.46 -15.81 8.53
N ALA A 23 -6.00 -15.19 9.62
CA ALA A 23 -5.88 -13.74 9.68
C ALA A 23 -4.73 -13.22 8.80
N LEU A 24 -3.65 -13.99 8.68
CA LEU A 24 -2.51 -13.71 7.81
C LEU A 24 -2.92 -13.81 6.35
N SER A 25 -3.71 -14.82 5.97
CA SER A 25 -4.23 -14.88 4.60
C SER A 25 -5.11 -13.64 4.34
N ILE A 26 -6.04 -13.30 5.24
CA ILE A 26 -6.85 -12.07 5.08
C ILE A 26 -5.99 -10.80 5.03
N TYR A 27 -4.90 -10.71 5.81
CA TYR A 27 -3.95 -9.60 5.81
C TYR A 27 -3.17 -9.52 4.51
N LEU A 28 -2.73 -10.66 4.01
CA LEU A 28 -2.01 -10.74 2.76
C LEU A 28 -2.91 -10.52 1.54
N TYR A 29 -4.20 -10.82 1.64
CA TYR A 29 -5.17 -10.73 0.55
C TYR A 29 -6.10 -9.51 0.68
N HIS A 30 -5.70 -8.42 1.35
CA HIS A 30 -6.55 -7.22 1.58
C HIS A 30 -7.32 -6.76 0.32
N ALA A 31 -8.52 -7.33 0.14
CA ALA A 31 -9.54 -6.87 -0.78
C ALA A 31 -10.39 -5.86 0.00
N ASP A 32 -9.85 -4.66 0.17
CA ASP A 32 -10.53 -3.42 0.51
C ASP A 32 -11.44 -3.29 1.74
N LYS A 33 -11.69 -4.33 2.55
CA LYS A 33 -12.72 -4.23 3.62
C LYS A 33 -12.39 -4.85 4.97
N SER A 34 -11.29 -5.58 5.12
CA SER A 34 -10.94 -6.20 6.40
C SER A 34 -9.92 -5.34 7.15
N THR A 35 -10.38 -4.51 8.09
CA THR A 35 -9.48 -3.97 9.13
C THR A 35 -9.02 -5.15 9.98
N ILE A 36 -7.73 -5.45 9.97
CA ILE A 36 -7.23 -6.57 10.75
C ILE A 36 -6.81 -6.03 12.11
N GLU A 37 -7.70 -6.26 13.08
CA GLU A 37 -7.45 -5.94 14.47
C GLU A 37 -6.34 -6.83 14.99
N ASN A 38 -5.14 -6.27 15.04
CA ASN A 38 -4.02 -6.85 15.75
C ASN A 38 -3.74 -6.02 16.98
N THR A 39 -4.35 -6.39 18.09
CA THR A 39 -4.23 -5.66 19.35
C THR A 39 -2.79 -5.54 19.84
N TYR A 40 -1.93 -6.53 19.55
CA TYR A 40 -0.52 -6.47 19.89
C TYR A 40 0.22 -5.41 19.06
N ILE A 41 0.13 -5.47 17.73
CA ILE A 41 0.74 -4.49 16.82
C ILE A 41 0.20 -3.09 17.09
N ALA A 42 -1.11 -2.97 17.30
CA ALA A 42 -1.76 -1.72 17.67
C ALA A 42 -1.16 -1.18 18.97
N ASN A 43 -1.04 -1.99 20.03
CA ASN A 43 -0.46 -1.56 21.30
C ASN A 43 1.01 -1.13 21.16
N VAL A 44 1.84 -1.88 20.42
CA VAL A 44 3.24 -1.51 20.13
C VAL A 44 3.28 -0.15 19.44
N PHE A 45 2.44 0.05 18.42
CA PHE A 45 2.34 1.30 17.67
C PHE A 45 1.88 2.48 18.55
N LEU A 46 0.78 2.31 19.29
CA LEU A 46 0.21 3.33 20.17
C LEU A 46 1.19 3.74 21.26
N ASN A 47 1.83 2.77 21.91
CA ASN A 47 2.82 3.03 22.96
C ASN A 47 4.02 3.81 22.42
N ALA A 48 4.53 3.44 21.25
CA ALA A 48 5.67 4.11 20.64
C ALA A 48 5.38 5.56 20.22
N LEU A 49 4.12 5.85 19.87
CA LEU A 49 3.70 7.18 19.43
C LEU A 49 3.03 8.03 20.54
N SER A 50 2.83 7.48 21.73
CA SER A 50 2.21 8.17 22.88
C SER A 50 2.84 9.54 23.20
N LYS A 51 4.17 9.65 23.05
CA LYS A 51 4.94 10.89 23.31
C LYS A 51 4.65 12.07 22.37
N PHE A 52 3.95 11.85 21.26
CA PHE A 52 3.70 12.90 20.27
C PHE A 52 2.43 13.73 20.56
N ASN A 53 1.71 13.44 21.65
CA ASN A 53 0.47 14.14 22.04
C ASN A 53 -0.50 14.29 20.87
N MET A 54 -0.70 13.20 20.13
CA MET A 54 -1.62 13.11 18.99
C MET A 54 -2.52 11.89 19.12
N LYS A 55 -3.58 11.84 18.32
CA LYS A 55 -4.46 10.68 18.20
C LYS A 55 -3.78 9.56 17.40
N SER A 56 -2.88 8.83 18.07
CA SER A 56 -2.09 7.74 17.48
C SER A 56 -2.96 6.56 17.03
N ASP A 57 -4.13 6.37 17.63
CA ASP A 57 -5.17 5.42 17.25
C ASP A 57 -5.75 5.72 15.88
N VAL A 58 -6.06 6.99 15.62
CA VAL A 58 -6.53 7.44 14.31
C VAL A 58 -5.46 7.27 13.24
N LEU A 59 -4.20 7.58 13.57
CA LEU A 59 -3.08 7.36 12.65
C LEU A 59 -2.88 5.86 12.35
N TYR A 60 -2.99 5.01 13.36
CA TYR A 60 -2.92 3.55 13.18
C TYR A 60 -4.03 3.05 12.26
N GLU A 61 -5.26 3.51 12.45
CA GLU A 61 -6.39 3.14 11.59
C GLU A 61 -6.12 3.53 10.13
N ILE A 62 -5.60 4.73 9.88
CA ILE A 62 -5.22 5.19 8.54
C ILE A 62 -4.16 4.28 7.91
N ILE A 63 -3.09 3.97 8.65
CA ILE A 63 -1.95 3.17 8.14
C ILE A 63 -2.35 1.70 7.96
N SER A 64 -3.15 1.15 8.87
CA SER A 64 -3.60 -0.25 8.85
C SER A 64 -4.44 -0.62 7.62
N LYS A 65 -4.98 0.38 6.90
CA LYS A 65 -5.68 0.17 5.63
C LYS A 65 -4.74 -0.23 4.48
N GLY A 66 -3.42 -0.13 4.66
CA GLY A 66 -2.41 -0.57 3.70
C GLY A 66 -2.32 0.24 2.40
N LYS A 67 -3.14 1.29 2.26
CA LYS A 67 -3.19 2.16 1.08
C LYS A 67 -2.51 3.50 1.34
N THR A 68 -1.85 4.04 0.33
CA THR A 68 -1.31 5.41 0.40
C THR A 68 -2.40 6.39 0.83
N TYR A 69 -2.18 7.06 1.96
CA TYR A 69 -3.10 8.06 2.48
C TYR A 69 -2.59 9.47 2.12
N LYS A 70 -3.42 10.27 1.45
CA LYS A 70 -3.09 11.64 1.02
C LYS A 70 -4.08 12.64 1.61
N THR A 71 -3.57 13.73 2.16
CA THR A 71 -4.40 14.79 2.77
C THR A 71 -3.67 16.13 2.79
N SER A 72 -4.38 17.21 3.11
CA SER A 72 -3.75 18.51 3.39
C SER A 72 -3.13 18.56 4.80
N PRO A 73 -2.13 19.42 5.05
CA PRO A 73 -1.58 19.61 6.41
C PRO A 73 -2.63 20.03 7.45
N GLU A 74 -3.60 20.86 7.05
CA GLU A 74 -4.65 21.36 7.91
C GLU A 74 -5.61 20.24 8.35
N GLU A 75 -6.07 19.43 7.41
CA GLU A 75 -6.88 18.24 7.70
C GLU A 75 -6.12 17.23 8.55
N LEU A 76 -4.84 16.97 8.23
CA LEU A 76 -4.02 16.04 9.01
C LEU A 76 -3.92 16.48 10.47
N LYS A 77 -3.70 17.77 10.72
CA LYS A 77 -3.66 18.31 12.09
C LYS A 77 -5.01 18.16 12.79
N ALA A 78 -6.11 18.43 12.11
CA ALA A 78 -7.45 18.31 12.68
C ALA A 78 -7.77 16.86 13.06
N ILE A 79 -7.48 15.92 12.16
CA ILE A 79 -7.74 14.49 12.35
C ILE A 79 -6.88 13.93 13.50
N LEU A 80 -5.60 14.29 13.55
CA LEU A 80 -4.67 13.80 14.56
C LEU A 80 -4.67 14.62 15.87
N GLY A 81 -5.42 15.72 15.94
CA GLY A 81 -5.46 16.60 17.11
C GLY A 81 -4.13 17.32 17.39
N ILE A 82 -3.38 17.65 16.34
CA ILE A 82 -2.02 18.22 16.44
C ILE A 82 -2.07 19.75 16.46
N ASN A 83 -1.59 20.35 17.55
CA ASN A 83 -1.56 21.81 17.74
C ASN A 83 -0.22 22.47 17.31
N TYR A 84 0.40 22.00 16.22
CA TYR A 84 1.64 22.56 15.69
C TYR A 84 1.40 23.43 14.45
N THR A 85 2.28 24.42 14.23
CA THR A 85 2.29 25.18 12.98
C THR A 85 2.74 24.29 11.82
N ASN A 86 2.33 24.60 10.59
CA ASN A 86 2.72 23.83 9.40
C ASN A 86 4.24 23.74 9.23
N ALA A 87 4.97 24.77 9.67
CA ALA A 87 6.44 24.79 9.64
C ALA A 87 7.06 23.76 10.60
N MET A 88 6.42 23.51 11.75
CA MET A 88 6.88 22.55 12.74
C MET A 88 6.35 21.13 12.51
N LEU A 89 5.24 20.98 11.78
CA LEU A 89 4.62 19.69 11.48
C LEU A 89 5.64 18.70 10.88
N LYS A 90 6.44 19.13 9.91
CA LYS A 90 7.45 18.28 9.28
C LYS A 90 8.53 17.81 10.27
N SER A 91 9.18 18.76 10.96
CA SER A 91 10.39 18.48 11.75
C SER A 91 10.11 17.91 13.14
N ARG A 92 8.99 18.28 13.75
CA ARG A 92 8.63 17.87 15.13
C ARG A 92 7.71 16.66 15.18
N ILE A 93 6.94 16.40 14.13
CA ILE A 93 5.95 15.32 14.12
C ILE A 93 6.23 14.30 13.03
N LEU A 94 6.16 14.69 11.76
CA LEU A 94 6.23 13.72 10.64
C LEU A 94 7.55 12.95 10.59
N ILE A 95 8.70 13.65 10.55
CA ILE A 95 10.02 12.98 10.51
C ILE A 95 10.24 12.10 11.76
N PRO A 96 9.98 12.58 12.99
CA PRO A 96 10.07 11.73 14.17
C PRO A 96 9.18 10.49 14.15
N ILE A 97 7.93 10.59 13.69
CA ILE A 97 7.02 9.45 13.56
C ILE A 97 7.58 8.43 12.56
N GLU A 98 7.99 8.89 11.38
CA GLU A 98 8.57 8.03 10.35
C GLU A 98 9.77 7.24 10.90
N LYS A 99 10.66 7.92 11.64
CA LYS A 99 11.82 7.29 12.29
C LYS A 99 11.44 6.28 13.36
N VAL A 100 10.45 6.58 14.21
CA VAL A 100 10.00 5.66 15.26
C VAL A 100 9.43 4.38 14.63
N ILE A 101 8.56 4.53 13.63
CA ILE A 101 7.95 3.39 12.94
C ILE A 101 9.02 2.58 12.20
N SER A 102 9.95 3.24 11.52
CA SER A 102 11.05 2.57 10.81
C SER A 102 11.97 1.80 11.76
N LYS A 103 12.22 2.34 12.96
CA LYS A 103 12.99 1.66 13.99
C LYS A 103 12.27 0.39 14.48
N LEU A 104 10.98 0.49 14.80
CA LEU A 104 10.18 -0.67 15.20
C LEU A 104 10.14 -1.74 14.11
N TYR A 105 10.12 -1.33 12.84
CA TYR A 105 10.22 -2.25 11.71
C TYR A 105 11.58 -2.98 11.67
N GLN A 106 12.68 -2.23 11.80
CA GLN A 106 14.04 -2.81 11.84
C GLN A 106 14.26 -3.74 13.03
N GLU A 107 13.64 -3.43 14.16
CA GLU A 107 13.63 -4.28 15.35
C GLU A 107 12.69 -5.48 15.18
N GLY A 108 11.86 -5.52 14.13
CA GLY A 108 10.89 -6.60 13.86
C GLY A 108 9.60 -6.51 14.68
N SER A 109 9.39 -5.41 15.41
CA SER A 109 8.22 -5.21 16.28
C SER A 109 6.97 -4.79 15.50
N LEU A 110 7.16 -4.25 14.29
CA LEU A 110 6.09 -3.96 13.34
C LEU A 110 6.38 -4.69 12.01
N PRO A 111 5.35 -5.22 11.32
CA PRO A 111 5.52 -5.87 10.02
C PRO A 111 5.55 -4.87 8.84
N PHE A 112 5.50 -3.57 9.12
CA PHE A 112 5.50 -2.51 8.11
C PHE A 112 6.28 -1.29 8.60
N TYR A 113 6.70 -0.47 7.65
CA TYR A 113 7.14 0.89 7.90
C TYR A 113 6.40 1.88 6.99
N ILE A 114 6.61 3.18 7.21
CA ILE A 114 6.01 4.22 6.39
C ILE A 114 7.07 5.14 5.79
N LYS A 115 6.76 5.78 4.66
CA LYS A 115 7.48 6.93 4.13
C LYS A 115 6.52 8.10 4.01
N ILE A 116 6.90 9.26 4.54
CA ILE A 116 6.08 10.46 4.51
C ILE A 116 6.58 11.42 3.44
N ASN A 117 5.78 11.59 2.40
CA ASN A 117 6.06 12.48 1.29
C ASN A 117 5.31 13.81 1.45
N ILE A 118 5.99 14.92 1.17
CA ILE A 118 5.46 16.27 1.37
C ILE A 118 5.46 17.01 0.03
N GLY A 119 4.26 17.25 -0.49
CA GLY A 119 4.02 18.09 -1.66
C GLY A 119 4.08 19.57 -1.31
N ARG A 120 4.74 20.37 -2.16
CA ARG A 120 4.78 21.83 -2.04
C ARG A 120 3.87 22.46 -3.10
N ALA A 121 3.21 23.54 -2.75
CA ALA A 121 2.40 24.29 -3.69
C ALA A 121 3.26 24.86 -4.82
N VAL A 122 2.83 24.65 -6.07
CA VAL A 122 3.49 25.16 -7.28
C VAL A 122 3.14 26.65 -7.53
N ILE A 123 2.01 27.12 -7.00
CA ILE A 123 1.51 28.49 -7.18
C ILE A 123 1.55 29.24 -5.83
N GLY A 124 2.24 30.39 -5.78
CA GLY A 124 2.48 31.21 -4.58
C GLY A 124 3.92 31.10 -4.03
N ARG A 125 4.18 31.59 -2.81
CA ARG A 125 5.49 31.37 -2.14
C ARG A 125 5.68 29.85 -2.00
N GLY A 126 6.53 29.25 -2.84
CA GLY A 126 6.78 27.80 -2.99
C GLY A 126 7.33 27.07 -1.75
N SER A 127 7.21 27.68 -0.56
CA SER A 127 7.54 27.13 0.74
C SER A 127 6.32 26.55 1.49
N LYS A 128 5.08 26.79 1.03
CA LYS A 128 3.88 26.25 1.70
C LYS A 128 3.68 24.77 1.33
N ILE A 129 3.59 23.93 2.35
CA ILE A 129 3.22 22.52 2.19
C ILE A 129 1.76 22.49 1.72
N SER A 130 1.50 21.81 0.61
CA SER A 130 0.14 21.64 0.05
C SER A 130 -0.43 20.25 0.35
N THR A 131 0.44 19.25 0.49
CA THR A 131 0.00 17.84 0.57
C THR A 131 0.94 17.05 1.45
N VAL A 132 0.38 16.16 2.26
CA VAL A 132 1.12 15.13 2.99
C VAL A 132 0.60 13.77 2.52
N ALA A 133 1.52 12.89 2.17
CA ALA A 133 1.23 11.52 1.75
C ALA A 133 1.96 10.54 2.65
N PHE A 134 1.25 9.53 3.14
CA PHE A 134 1.82 8.40 3.89
C PHE A 134 1.81 7.19 2.96
N ASP A 135 3.00 6.75 2.56
CA ASP A 135 3.18 5.51 1.82
C ASP A 135 3.51 4.41 2.82
N ILE A 136 2.65 3.39 2.89
CA ILE A 136 2.81 2.24 3.78
C ILE A 136 3.54 1.15 3.02
N ILE A 137 4.64 0.67 3.61
CA ILE A 137 5.49 -0.36 3.02
C ILE A 137 5.49 -1.56 3.95
N ASN A 138 4.93 -2.65 3.46
CA ASN A 138 4.87 -3.94 4.14
C ASN A 138 5.71 -4.94 3.33
N GLU A 139 6.91 -5.26 3.81
CA GLU A 139 7.81 -6.16 3.06
C GLU A 139 7.25 -7.59 2.95
N ILE A 140 6.34 -7.99 3.85
CA ILE A 140 5.63 -9.27 3.71
C ILE A 140 4.75 -9.27 2.45
N ASP A 141 4.08 -8.15 2.15
CA ASP A 141 3.32 -8.00 0.90
C ASP A 141 4.25 -7.98 -0.31
N VAL A 142 5.39 -7.29 -0.22
CA VAL A 142 6.40 -7.29 -1.31
C VAL A 142 6.89 -8.71 -1.60
N LEU A 143 7.25 -9.48 -0.56
CA LEU A 143 7.68 -10.87 -0.69
C LEU A 143 6.57 -11.77 -1.25
N ARG A 144 5.32 -11.56 -0.86
CA ARG A 144 4.17 -12.28 -1.41
C ARG A 144 4.00 -11.99 -2.89
N LEU A 145 4.02 -10.71 -3.28
CA LEU A 145 3.88 -10.29 -4.67
C LEU A 145 4.97 -10.92 -5.54
N ALA A 146 6.22 -10.94 -5.06
CA ALA A 146 7.33 -11.61 -5.74
C ALA A 146 7.09 -13.13 -5.90
N ARG A 147 6.61 -13.81 -4.85
CA ARG A 147 6.31 -15.25 -4.88
C ARG A 147 5.15 -15.61 -5.81
N LEU A 148 4.10 -14.77 -5.86
CA LEU A 148 2.91 -14.98 -6.70
C LEU A 148 3.10 -14.48 -8.13
N ARG A 149 4.18 -13.74 -8.41
CA ARG A 149 4.50 -13.23 -9.76
C ARG A 149 4.38 -14.30 -10.85
N PRO A 150 4.91 -15.54 -10.71
CA PRO A 150 4.79 -16.55 -11.75
C PRO A 150 3.33 -16.92 -12.06
N GLU A 151 2.48 -17.02 -11.04
CA GLU A 151 1.06 -17.34 -11.20
C GLU A 151 0.30 -16.20 -11.88
N TYR A 152 0.52 -14.96 -11.41
CA TYR A 152 -0.07 -13.77 -12.02
C TYR A 152 0.35 -13.60 -13.47
N MET A 153 1.64 -13.72 -13.77
CA MET A 153 2.16 -13.65 -15.14
C MET A 153 1.52 -14.71 -16.04
N LYS A 154 1.42 -15.96 -15.56
CA LYS A 154 0.77 -17.03 -16.31
C LYS A 154 -0.67 -16.68 -16.67
N PHE A 155 -1.46 -16.19 -15.70
CA PHE A 155 -2.84 -15.78 -15.94
C PHE A 155 -2.93 -14.61 -16.93
N ILE A 156 -2.15 -13.54 -16.72
CA ILE A 156 -2.12 -12.35 -17.57
C ILE A 156 -1.79 -12.75 -19.01
N MET A 157 -0.73 -13.55 -19.22
CA MET A 157 -0.34 -13.98 -20.56
C MET A 157 -1.42 -14.83 -21.24
N GLN A 158 -2.10 -15.72 -20.50
CA GLN A 158 -3.21 -16.50 -21.04
C GLN A 158 -4.37 -15.61 -21.49
N GLN A 159 -4.72 -14.56 -20.75
CA GLN A 159 -5.79 -13.64 -21.13
C GLN A 159 -5.40 -12.76 -22.31
N LEU A 160 -4.20 -12.18 -22.28
CA LEU A 160 -3.73 -11.30 -23.36
C LEU A 160 -3.56 -12.05 -24.68
N LYS A 161 -3.10 -13.30 -24.66
CA LYS A 161 -3.01 -14.12 -25.87
C LYS A 161 -4.38 -14.40 -26.50
N LYS A 162 -5.44 -14.50 -25.69
CA LYS A 162 -6.82 -14.65 -26.19
C LYS A 162 -7.35 -13.35 -26.81
N LEU A 163 -7.06 -12.22 -26.18
CA LEU A 163 -7.57 -10.91 -26.62
C LEU A 163 -6.78 -10.32 -27.79
N TYR A 164 -5.47 -10.55 -27.84
CA TYR A 164 -4.54 -9.97 -28.82
C TYR A 164 -3.54 -11.02 -29.32
N PRO A 165 -3.97 -12.06 -30.06
CA PRO A 165 -3.09 -13.16 -30.45
C PRO A 165 -1.86 -12.74 -31.26
N PHE A 166 -1.94 -11.63 -32.00
CA PHE A 166 -0.85 -11.11 -32.81
C PHE A 166 0.06 -10.14 -32.05
N ASP A 167 -0.51 -9.29 -31.19
CA ASP A 167 0.25 -8.26 -30.46
C ASP A 167 0.83 -8.77 -29.13
N TYR A 168 0.37 -9.94 -28.66
CA TYR A 168 0.74 -10.53 -27.37
C TYR A 168 2.25 -10.51 -27.07
N PRO A 169 3.17 -10.85 -28.00
CA PRO A 169 4.60 -10.90 -27.69
C PRO A 169 5.17 -9.53 -27.32
N PHE A 170 4.69 -8.46 -27.97
CA PHE A 170 5.12 -7.09 -27.69
C PHE A 170 4.57 -6.59 -26.35
N ILE A 171 3.35 -7.01 -26.00
CA ILE A 171 2.73 -6.67 -24.72
C ILE A 171 3.43 -7.41 -23.58
N GLU A 172 3.74 -8.69 -23.77
CA GLU A 172 4.48 -9.53 -22.83
C GLU A 172 5.82 -8.89 -22.46
N GLU A 173 6.61 -8.45 -23.45
CA GLU A 173 7.91 -7.82 -23.21
C GLU A 173 7.79 -6.55 -22.35
N LYS A 174 6.73 -5.76 -22.56
CA LYS A 174 6.44 -4.55 -21.77
C LYS A 174 5.99 -4.89 -20.34
N ILE A 175 5.26 -5.99 -20.16
CA ILE A 175 4.76 -6.43 -18.85
C ILE A 175 5.86 -7.08 -18.01
N ILE A 176 6.69 -7.96 -18.57
CA ILE A 176 7.75 -8.68 -17.83
C ILE A 176 8.72 -7.72 -17.12
N LYS A 177 8.93 -6.52 -17.69
CA LYS A 177 9.82 -5.48 -17.12
C LYS A 177 9.19 -4.69 -15.97
N ARG A 178 7.91 -4.94 -15.62
CA ARG A 178 7.20 -4.23 -14.54
C ARG A 178 7.48 -4.84 -13.17
N GLU A 179 7.39 -4.00 -12.14
CA GLU A 179 7.48 -4.40 -10.73
C GLU A 179 6.32 -5.29 -10.31
N ASP A 180 6.52 -6.10 -9.26
CA ASP A 180 5.54 -7.11 -8.81
C ASP A 180 4.18 -6.50 -8.45
N LYS A 181 4.19 -5.27 -7.93
CA LYS A 181 2.97 -4.52 -7.63
C LYS A 181 2.15 -4.24 -8.89
N THR A 182 2.76 -3.69 -9.93
CA THR A 182 2.10 -3.45 -11.22
C THR A 182 1.59 -4.76 -11.85
N ILE A 183 2.36 -5.86 -11.74
CA ILE A 183 1.90 -7.17 -12.21
C ILE A 183 0.62 -7.61 -11.49
N HIS A 184 0.58 -7.47 -10.17
CA HIS A 184 -0.60 -7.81 -9.39
C HIS A 184 -1.80 -6.92 -9.70
N GLU A 185 -1.60 -5.62 -9.93
CA GLU A 185 -2.66 -4.69 -10.33
C GLU A 185 -3.24 -5.07 -11.71
N ILE A 186 -2.39 -5.42 -12.68
CA ILE A 186 -2.83 -5.91 -13.99
C ILE A 186 -3.61 -7.23 -13.85
N TYR A 187 -3.12 -8.17 -13.02
CA TYR A 187 -3.83 -9.42 -12.73
C TYR A 187 -5.22 -9.15 -12.14
N THR A 188 -5.32 -8.25 -11.17
CA THR A 188 -6.58 -7.90 -10.50
C THR A 188 -7.55 -7.25 -11.49
N MET A 189 -7.05 -6.34 -12.33
CA MET A 189 -7.84 -5.70 -13.39
C MET A 189 -8.40 -6.73 -14.38
N LEU A 190 -7.58 -7.69 -14.83
CA LEU A 190 -8.03 -8.71 -15.79
C LEU A 190 -8.97 -9.74 -15.17
N SER A 191 -8.74 -10.13 -13.92
CA SER A 191 -9.59 -11.10 -13.22
C SER A 191 -10.96 -10.51 -12.83
N GLY A 192 -11.01 -9.21 -12.51
CA GLY A 192 -12.23 -8.47 -12.20
C GLY A 192 -12.81 -7.68 -13.38
N ILE A 193 -12.39 -7.96 -14.63
CA ILE A 193 -12.80 -7.15 -15.79
C ILE A 193 -14.32 -7.14 -16.00
N GLU A 194 -15.01 -8.19 -15.54
CA GLU A 194 -16.46 -8.32 -15.66
C GLU A 194 -17.23 -7.40 -14.70
N GLU A 195 -16.58 -6.95 -13.62
CA GLU A 195 -17.14 -6.02 -12.64
C GLU A 195 -16.95 -4.56 -13.07
N ASP A 196 -16.23 -4.31 -14.17
CA ASP A 196 -15.98 -2.96 -14.66
C ASP A 196 -17.29 -2.30 -15.15
N PRO A 197 -17.54 -1.02 -14.81
CA PRO A 197 -18.76 -0.33 -15.23
C PRO A 197 -18.95 -0.26 -16.75
N ASP A 198 -17.89 -0.33 -17.54
CA ASP A 198 -17.91 -0.28 -18.99
C ASP A 198 -17.85 -1.68 -19.65
N PHE A 199 -17.85 -2.73 -18.83
CA PHE A 199 -18.03 -4.09 -19.30
C PHE A 199 -19.37 -4.22 -20.05
N HIS A 200 -19.36 -4.91 -21.19
CA HIS A 200 -20.45 -4.97 -22.19
C HIS A 200 -20.82 -3.65 -22.91
N LYS A 201 -20.37 -2.47 -22.47
CA LYS A 201 -20.58 -1.22 -23.23
C LYS A 201 -19.63 -1.12 -24.42
N ILE A 202 -18.43 -1.67 -24.28
CA ILE A 202 -17.43 -1.81 -25.34
C ILE A 202 -16.89 -3.24 -25.37
N ALA A 203 -16.23 -3.61 -26.46
CA ALA A 203 -15.58 -4.91 -26.56
C ALA A 203 -14.53 -5.06 -25.44
N THR A 204 -14.46 -6.25 -24.83
CA THR A 204 -13.52 -6.56 -23.73
C THR A 204 -12.08 -6.28 -24.13
N SER A 205 -11.70 -6.57 -25.39
CA SER A 205 -10.39 -6.19 -25.92
C SER A 205 -10.21 -4.66 -25.88
N THR A 206 -11.12 -3.87 -26.41
CA THR A 206 -11.02 -2.40 -26.36
C THR A 206 -10.90 -1.87 -24.92
N LEU A 207 -11.68 -2.41 -23.98
CA LEU A 207 -11.60 -2.03 -22.55
C LEU A 207 -10.24 -2.33 -21.95
N VAL A 208 -9.74 -3.56 -22.13
CA VAL A 208 -8.43 -3.98 -21.62
C VAL A 208 -7.31 -3.16 -22.26
N LYS A 209 -7.37 -2.85 -23.56
CA LYS A 209 -6.40 -2.00 -24.27
C LYS A 209 -6.35 -0.61 -23.66
N PHE A 210 -7.51 -0.05 -23.35
CA PHE A 210 -7.63 1.27 -22.73
C PHE A 210 -7.02 1.30 -21.34
N LYS A 211 -7.37 0.34 -20.47
CA LYS A 211 -6.82 0.24 -19.10
C LYS A 211 -5.31 0.01 -19.09
N LEU A 212 -4.81 -0.90 -19.92
CA LEU A 212 -3.36 -1.12 -20.07
C LEU A 212 -2.61 0.16 -20.45
N ARG A 213 -3.19 0.97 -21.33
CA ARG A 213 -2.61 2.25 -21.74
C ARG A 213 -2.72 3.32 -20.65
N GLN A 214 -3.90 3.53 -20.07
CA GLN A 214 -4.15 4.64 -19.15
C GLN A 214 -3.58 4.39 -17.75
N ASP A 215 -3.83 3.20 -17.20
CA ASP A 215 -3.52 2.90 -15.81
C ASP A 215 -2.07 2.44 -15.65
N PHE A 216 -1.53 1.77 -16.67
CA PHE A 216 -0.22 1.10 -16.60
C PHE A 216 0.83 1.63 -17.58
N ASN A 217 0.46 2.59 -18.45
CA ASN A 217 1.32 3.12 -19.50
C ASN A 217 1.93 2.01 -20.39
N ILE A 218 1.10 1.03 -20.77
CA ILE A 218 1.43 -0.07 -21.68
C ILE A 218 0.63 0.12 -22.97
N PRO A 219 1.19 0.80 -23.98
CA PRO A 219 0.51 0.94 -25.26
C PRO A 219 0.50 -0.41 -25.99
N ILE A 220 -0.67 -0.75 -26.54
CA ILE A 220 -0.84 -1.80 -27.54
C ILE A 220 -1.05 -1.04 -28.84
N ASP A 221 -0.17 -1.27 -29.82
CA ASP A 221 -0.30 -0.64 -31.13
C ASP A 221 -1.39 -1.38 -31.92
#